data_AF-A0A969M4L9-F1
#
_entry.id   AF-A0A969M4L9-F1
#
_cell.length_a   1.000
_cell.length_b   1.000
_cell.length_c   1.000
_cell.angle_alpha   90.00
_cell.angle_beta   90.00
_cell.angle_gamma   90.00
#
_symmetry.space_group_name_H-M   'P 1'
#
loop_
_entity.id
_entity.type
_entity.pdbx_description
1 polymer ?
#
loop_
_entity_poly.entity_id
_entity_poly.type
_entity_poly.pdbx_seq_one_letter_code
_entity_poly.pdbx_strand_id
1 'polypeptide(L)' 'VRSCYNAGLTKNPNLQGRVAVNFVITGTGKVGSSVVQESTVKDSSVANCIAKAVKRWQFPKPRGGGNVIVTYPFNLEPG' A
#
# COMPACT_ATOMS: atom_id res chain seq x y z
N VAL A 1 -4.95 5.57 -0.45
CA VAL A 1 -3.55 5.85 -0.10
C VAL A 1 -3.36 7.31 0.32
N ARG A 2 -3.74 8.29 -0.51
CA ARG A 2 -3.65 9.73 -0.16
C ARG A 2 -4.23 10.09 1.22
N SER A 3 -5.40 9.55 1.57
CA SER A 3 -6.02 9.76 2.89
C SER A 3 -5.16 9.26 4.05
N CYS A 4 -4.48 8.13 3.90
CA CYS A 4 -3.57 7.57 4.90
C CYS A 4 -2.36 8.48 5.13
N TYR A 5 -1.83 9.05 4.04
CA TYR A 5 -0.72 10.00 4.13
C TYR A 5 -1.14 11.29 4.82
N ASN A 6 -2.28 11.87 4.42
CA ASN A 6 -2.82 13.09 5.03
C ASN A 6 -3.10 12.92 6.53
N ALA A 7 -3.62 11.77 6.95
CA ALA A 7 -3.83 11.45 8.37
C ALA A 7 -2.51 11.28 9.15
N GLY A 8 -1.42 10.91 8.47
CA GLY A 8 -0.09 10.91 9.04
C GLY A 8 0.49 12.32 9.13
N LEU A 9 0.26 13.16 8.12
CA LEU A 9 0.71 14.56 8.08
C LEU A 9 0.08 15.42 9.18
N THR A 10 -1.17 15.16 9.57
CA THR A 10 -1.80 15.85 10.70
C THR A 10 -1.12 15.55 12.04
N LYS A 11 -0.43 14.41 12.17
CA LYS A 11 0.35 14.05 13.36
C LYS A 11 1.82 14.48 13.24
N ASN A 12 2.39 14.31 12.06
CA ASN A 12 3.76 14.69 11.74
C ASN A 12 3.79 15.44 10.41
N PRO A 13 3.82 16.78 10.43
CA PRO A 13 3.86 17.59 9.20
C PRO A 13 5.08 17.30 8.31
N ASN A 14 6.18 16.80 8.89
CA ASN A 14 7.39 16.40 8.18
C ASN A 14 7.41 14.89 7.87
N LEU A 15 6.23 14.26 7.72
CA LEU A 15 6.14 12.84 7.43
C LEU A 15 6.72 12.56 6.05
N GLN A 16 7.85 11.87 6.06
CA GLN A 16 8.54 11.40 4.88
C GLN A 16 9.07 9.99 5.09
N GLY A 17 9.26 9.26 4.00
CA GLY A 17 9.85 7.92 4.03
C GLY A 17 9.29 7.01 2.94
N ARG A 18 9.52 5.71 3.12
CA ARG A 18 9.12 4.67 2.19
C ARG A 18 8.33 3.59 2.92
N VAL A 19 7.26 3.13 2.28
CA VAL A 19 6.47 1.98 2.72
C VAL A 19 6.38 0.98 1.57
N ALA A 20 7.04 -0.17 1.70
CA ALA A 20 6.92 -1.26 0.75
C ALA A 20 5.75 -2.15 1.15
N VAL A 21 4.77 -2.27 0.25
CA VAL A 21 3.60 -3.14 0.45
C VAL A 21 3.69 -4.31 -0.51
N ASN A 22 3.68 -5.52 0.03
CA ASN A 22 3.51 -6.74 -0.74
C ASN A 22 2.03 -7.10 -0.78
N PHE A 23 1.49 -7.36 -1.96
CA PHE A 23 0.09 -7.74 -2.13
C PHE A 23 -0.08 -8.73 -3.27
N VAL A 24 -1.13 -9.54 -3.16
CA VAL A 24 -1.44 -10.59 -4.12
C VAL A 24 -2.70 -10.24 -4.88
N ILE A 25 -2.58 -10.05 -6.18
CA ILE A 25 -3.69 -9.88 -7.11
C ILE A 25 -4.17 -11.28 -7.50
N THR A 26 -5.42 -11.60 -7.17
CA THR A 26 -6.03 -12.88 -7.52
C THR A 26 -6.35 -12.96 -9.02
N GLY A 27 -6.62 -14.17 -9.50
CA GLY A 27 -7.11 -14.42 -10.88
C GLY A 27 -8.41 -13.69 -11.27
N THR A 28 -9.08 -13.01 -10.33
CA THR A 28 -10.25 -12.15 -10.59
C THR A 28 -9.89 -10.67 -10.77
N GLY A 29 -8.63 -10.28 -10.56
CA GLY A 29 -8.18 -8.89 -10.51
C GLY A 29 -8.37 -8.22 -9.15
N LYS A 30 -8.98 -8.88 -8.15
CA LYS A 30 -9.05 -8.35 -6.78
C LYS A 30 -7.78 -8.64 -6.00
N VAL A 31 -7.39 -7.74 -5.10
CA VAL A 31 -6.29 -7.99 -4.16
C VAL A 31 -6.77 -8.89 -3.02
N GLY A 32 -6.22 -10.10 -2.93
CA GLY A 32 -6.58 -11.10 -1.91
C GLY A 32 -5.90 -10.85 -0.56
N SER A 33 -4.61 -10.54 -0.60
CA SER A 33 -3.80 -10.21 0.59
C SER A 33 -2.99 -8.95 0.34
N SER A 34 -2.74 -8.19 1.40
CA SER A 34 -1.86 -7.01 1.38
C SER A 34 -1.21 -6.87 2.74
N VAL A 35 0.12 -6.85 2.76
CA VAL A 35 0.96 -6.78 3.96
C VAL A 35 2.05 -5.73 3.77
N VAL A 36 2.39 -5.04 4.85
CA VAL A 36 3.55 -4.15 4.87
C VAL A 36 4.79 -5.03 4.98
N GLN A 37 5.63 -5.00 3.95
CA GLN A 37 6.88 -5.76 3.93
C GLN A 37 8.00 -4.97 4.62
N GLU A 38 8.05 -3.66 4.38
CA GLU A 38 9.04 -2.76 4.96
C GLU A 38 8.44 -1.36 5.13
N SER A 39 8.84 -0.64 6.18
CA SER A 39 8.46 0.75 6.39
C SER A 39 9.60 1.50 7.07
N THR A 40 10.07 2.59 6.46
CA THR A 40 10.99 3.54 7.10
C THR A 40 10.24 4.66 7.82
N VAL A 41 8.92 4.68 7.68
CA VAL A 41 8.03 5.62 8.37
C VAL A 41 7.84 5.16 9.81
N LYS A 42 8.08 6.06 10.78
CA LYS A 42 7.93 5.78 12.21
C LYS A 42 6.48 5.45 12.61
N ASP A 43 5.50 6.06 11.95
CA ASP A 43 4.09 5.83 12.23
C ASP A 43 3.58 4.58 11.48
N SER A 44 3.49 3.45 12.19
CA SER A 44 2.96 2.20 11.67
C SER A 44 1.47 2.28 11.31
N SER A 45 0.72 3.24 11.85
CA SER A 45 -0.70 3.45 11.49
C SER A 45 -0.85 3.90 10.03
N VAL A 46 0.10 4.70 9.52
CA VAL A 46 0.14 5.12 8.11
C VAL A 46 0.40 3.91 7.22
N ALA A 47 1.43 3.13 7.51
CA ALA A 47 1.77 1.94 6.73
C ALA A 47 0.62 0.93 6.68
N ASN A 48 -0.01 0.65 7.83
CA ASN A 48 -1.17 -0.24 7.92
C ASN A 48 -2.39 0.30 7.18
N CYS A 49 -2.63 1.62 7.20
CA CYS A 49 -3.70 2.24 6.42
C CYS A 49 -3.44 2.06 4.91
N ILE A 50 -2.20 2.24 4.46
CA ILE A 50 -1.82 2.04 3.05
C ILE A 50 -2.09 0.60 2.62
N ALA A 51 -1.65 -0.40 3.38
CA ALA A 51 -1.91 -1.81 3.08
C ALA A 51 -3.43 -2.11 3.00
N LYS A 52 -4.23 -1.59 3.94
CA LYS A 52 -5.70 -1.70 3.88
C LYS A 52 -6.30 -1.02 2.65
N ALA A 53 -5.76 0.11 2.22
CA ALA A 53 -6.20 0.80 1.01
C ALA A 53 -5.86 0.01 -0.25
N VAL A 54 -4.66 -0.58 -0.33
CA VAL A 54 -4.22 -1.43 -1.44
C VAL A 54 -5.10 -2.66 -1.57
N LYS A 55 -5.53 -3.27 -0.46
CA LYS A 55 -6.47 -4.40 -0.49
C LYS A 55 -7.82 -4.06 -1.18
N ARG A 56 -8.21 -2.79 -1.24
CA ARG A 56 -9.44 -2.32 -1.91
C ARG A 56 -9.23 -2.01 -3.39
N TRP A 57 -8.01 -2.10 -3.90
CA TRP A 57 -7.74 -1.86 -5.32
C TRP A 57 -8.29 -2.98 -6.20
N GLN A 58 -8.72 -2.57 -7.39
CA GLN A 58 -9.25 -3.45 -8.42
C GLN A 58 -8.30 -3.35 -9.61
N PHE A 59 -7.72 -4.49 -9.99
CA PHE A 59 -6.86 -4.62 -11.14
C PHE A 59 -7.61 -5.31 -12.29
N PRO A 60 -7.16 -5.11 -13.55
CA PRO A 60 -7.59 -5.94 -14.66
C PRO A 60 -7.31 -7.41 -14.38
N LYS A 61 -8.19 -8.28 -14.90
CA LYS A 61 -8.03 -9.73 -14.76
C LYS A 61 -6.68 -10.18 -15.36
N PRO A 62 -5.79 -10.83 -14.60
CA PRO A 62 -4.54 -11.36 -15.14
C PRO A 62 -4.82 -12.38 -16.25
N ARG A 63 -4.05 -12.31 -17.34
CA ARG A 63 -4.13 -13.30 -18.42
C ARG A 63 -3.75 -14.67 -17.86
N GLY A 64 -4.60 -15.68 -18.05
CA GLY A 64 -4.39 -17.04 -17.51
C GLY A 64 -4.98 -17.29 -16.11
N GLY A 65 -5.58 -16.30 -15.45
CA GLY A 65 -6.32 -16.51 -14.19
C GLY A 65 -5.45 -16.87 -12.98
N GLY A 66 -4.12 -16.78 -13.10
CA GLY A 66 -3.19 -16.97 -12.00
C GLY A 66 -3.18 -15.83 -11.00
N ASN A 67 -2.60 -16.08 -9.83
CA ASN A 67 -2.34 -15.05 -8.84
C ASN A 67 -1.01 -14.36 -9.15
N VAL A 68 -0.97 -13.03 -9.03
CA VAL A 68 0.22 -12.21 -9.25
C VAL A 68 0.64 -11.60 -7.92
N ILE A 69 1.89 -11.80 -7.53
CA ILE A 69 2.47 -11.21 -6.32
C ILE A 69 3.21 -9.94 -6.72
N VAL A 70 2.87 -8.82 -6.09
CA VAL A 70 3.48 -7.50 -6.37
C VAL A 70 4.01 -6.92 -5.08
N THR A 71 5.27 -6.47 -5.09
CA THR A 71 5.80 -5.59 -4.05
C THR A 71 5.93 -4.19 -4.63
N TYR A 72 5.20 -3.24 -4.08
CA TYR A 72 5.22 -1.84 -4.53
C TYR A 72 5.73 -0.90 -3.43
N PRO A 73 6.80 -0.13 -3.68
CA PRO A 73 7.28 0.88 -2.76
C PRO A 73 6.49 2.19 -2.91
N PHE A 74 5.81 2.61 -1.85
CA PHE A 74 5.21 3.94 -1.75
C PHE A 74 6.23 4.90 -1.13
N ASN A 75 6.73 5.84 -1.93
CA ASN A 75 7.48 6.98 -1.41
C ASN A 75 6.48 8.04 -0.92
N LEU A 76 6.60 8.39 0.36
CA LEU A 76 5.85 9.46 1.01
C LEU A 76 6.79 10.65 1.12
N GLU A 77 6.53 11.68 0.34
CA GLU A 77 7.29 12.92 0.33
C GLU A 77 6.30 14.09 0.36
N PRO A 78 6.57 15.16 1.12
CA PRO A 78 5.80 16.39 1.03
C PRO A 78 5.97 16.94 -0.39
N GLY A 79 4.85 17.13 -1.07
CA GLY A 79 4.80 17.71 -2.41
C GLY A 79 4.82 19.23 -2.40
#